data_AF-A0A958VGD1-F1
#
_entry.id   AF-A0A958VGD1-F1
#
_cell.length_a   1.000
_cell.length_b   1.000
_cell.length_c   1.000
_cell.angle_alpha   90.00
_cell.angle_beta   90.00
_cell.angle_gamma   90.00
#
_symmetry.space_group_name_H-M   'P 1'
#
loop_
_entity.id
_entity.type
_entity.pdbx_description
1 polymer ?
#
loop_
_entity_poly.entity_id
_entity_poly.type
_entity_poly.pdbx_seq_one_letter_code
_entity_poly.pdbx_strand_id
1 'polypeptide(L)'
;MTFRAFNRIYGAGIIFLITSFFWTVFLFYIDEGRYSLQDISTLQNLVALSIYYVGSFIGQMILFYTFTQRWSFLKTLSLSISAGLFLGVFVSIGIIWTIRLSWQMIQ
;
A
#
# COMPACT_ATOMS: atom_id res chain seq x y z
N MET A 1 27.23 -6.59 3.03
CA MET A 1 26.03 -6.66 3.91
C MET A 1 26.22 -7.81 4.89
N THR A 2 25.99 -7.58 6.19
CA THR A 2 26.07 -8.65 7.20
C THR A 2 24.82 -9.54 7.14
N PHE A 3 24.96 -10.85 7.40
CA PHE A 3 23.86 -11.83 7.39
C PHE A 3 22.64 -11.40 8.23
N ARG A 4 22.87 -10.68 9.34
CA ARG A 4 21.81 -10.11 10.19
C ARG A 4 21.00 -9.00 9.52
N ALA A 5 21.63 -8.17 8.67
CA ALA A 5 20.94 -7.12 7.93
C ALA A 5 20.06 -7.70 6.83
N PHE A 6 20.54 -8.77 6.17
CA PHE A 6 19.79 -9.51 5.17
C PHE A 6 18.51 -10.11 5.78
N ASN A 7 18.62 -10.88 6.87
CA ASN A 7 17.43 -11.48 7.52
C ASN A 7 16.39 -10.44 7.98
N ARG A 8 16.83 -9.24 8.38
CA ARG A 8 15.92 -8.15 8.78
C ARG A 8 15.13 -7.59 7.59
N ILE A 9 15.77 -7.41 6.44
CA ILE A 9 15.10 -6.91 5.23
C ILE A 9 14.09 -7.94 4.72
N TYR A 10 14.46 -9.22 4.69
CA TYR A 10 13.52 -10.28 4.28
C TYR A 10 12.35 -10.41 5.26
N GLY A 11 12.61 -10.37 6.57
CA GLY A 11 11.56 -10.39 7.58
C GLY A 11 10.60 -9.20 7.46
N ALA A 12 11.13 -7.99 7.28
CA ALA A 12 10.32 -6.80 7.03
C ALA A 12 9.53 -6.90 5.72
N GLY A 13 10.15 -7.40 4.65
CA GLY A 13 9.50 -7.60 3.35
C GLY A 13 8.30 -8.53 3.43
N ILE A 14 8.39 -9.64 4.17
CA ILE A 14 7.24 -10.55 4.39
C ILE A 14 6.11 -9.83 5.13
N ILE A 15 6.45 -9.08 6.18
CA ILE A 15 5.47 -8.30 6.93
C ILE A 15 4.79 -7.29 6.00
N PHE A 16 5.56 -6.57 5.19
CA PHE A 16 5.05 -5.57 4.25
C PHE A 16 4.17 -6.16 3.16
N LEU A 17 4.50 -7.35 2.64
CA LEU A 17 3.64 -8.08 1.71
C LEU A 17 2.27 -8.38 2.35
N ILE A 18 2.28 -8.95 3.56
CA ILE A 18 1.06 -9.30 4.29
C ILE A 18 0.25 -8.04 4.61
N THR A 19 0.88 -7.00 5.18
CA THR A 19 0.18 -5.77 5.55
C THR A 19 -0.36 -5.03 4.33
N SER A 20 0.40 -4.97 3.23
CA SER A 20 -0.05 -4.35 1.99
C SER A 20 -1.23 -5.10 1.39
N PHE A 21 -1.24 -6.45 1.45
CA PHE A 21 -2.35 -7.25 0.96
C PHE A 21 -3.64 -6.95 1.75
N PHE A 22 -3.60 -7.08 3.08
CA PHE A 22 -4.77 -6.80 3.93
C PHE A 22 -5.25 -5.36 3.76
N TRP A 23 -4.33 -4.41 3.66
CA TRP A 23 -4.70 -3.01 3.48
C TRP A 23 -5.39 -2.76 2.16
N THR A 24 -4.89 -3.36 1.09
CA THR A 24 -5.45 -3.18 -0.25
C THR A 24 -6.86 -3.77 -0.35
N VAL A 25 -7.06 -4.95 0.25
CA VAL A 25 -8.39 -5.56 0.36
C VAL A 25 -9.32 -4.70 1.22
N PHE A 26 -8.83 -4.13 2.33
CA PHE A 26 -9.61 -3.26 3.20
C PHE A 26 -10.01 -1.94 2.52
N LEU A 27 -9.09 -1.31 1.79
CA LEU A 27 -9.39 -0.10 1.01
C LEU A 27 -10.43 -0.38 -0.06
N PHE A 28 -10.30 -1.49 -0.78
CA PHE A 28 -11.27 -1.92 -1.77
C PHE A 28 -12.66 -2.17 -1.17
N TYR A 29 -12.70 -2.83 -0.02
CA TYR A 29 -13.93 -3.09 0.73
C TYR A 29 -14.66 -1.79 1.13
N ILE A 30 -13.92 -0.73 1.44
CA ILE A 30 -14.47 0.60 1.73
C ILE A 30 -14.88 1.32 0.43
N ASP A 31 -14.04 1.27 -0.59
CA ASP A 31 -14.20 2.02 -1.85
C ASP A 31 -15.45 1.59 -2.63
N GLU A 32 -15.78 0.29 -2.64
CA GLU A 32 -17.02 -0.17 -3.29
C GLU A 32 -18.29 0.31 -2.57
N GLY A 33 -18.20 0.86 -1.36
CA GLY A 33 -19.32 1.43 -0.59
C GLY A 33 -20.42 0.44 -0.20
N ARG A 34 -20.35 -0.79 -0.72
CA ARG A 34 -21.27 -1.91 -0.47
C ARG A 34 -20.72 -2.90 0.54
N TYR A 35 -19.48 -2.72 1.01
CA TYR A 35 -18.83 -3.63 1.94
C TYR A 35 -18.89 -5.08 1.43
N SER A 36 -18.57 -5.25 0.15
CA SER A 36 -18.64 -6.50 -0.59
C SER A 36 -17.35 -6.74 -1.36
N LEU A 37 -17.03 -8.00 -1.63
CA LEU A 37 -15.89 -8.41 -2.47
C LEU A 37 -16.36 -9.04 -3.79
N GLN A 38 -17.64 -8.86 -4.14
CA GLN A 38 -18.29 -9.59 -5.23
C GLN A 38 -17.71 -9.22 -6.61
N ASP A 39 -17.31 -7.96 -6.78
CA ASP A 39 -16.77 -7.43 -8.05
C ASP A 39 -15.24 -7.35 -8.05
N ILE A 40 -14.57 -7.97 -7.06
CA ILE A 40 -13.10 -7.95 -6.95
C ILE A 40 -12.40 -8.59 -8.15
N SER A 41 -13.08 -9.52 -8.83
CA SER A 41 -12.57 -10.27 -9.97
C SER A 41 -12.70 -9.52 -11.31
N THR A 42 -13.37 -8.37 -11.33
CA THR A 42 -13.43 -7.54 -12.53
C THR A 42 -12.03 -7.03 -12.88
N LEU A 43 -11.70 -7.02 -14.18
CA LEU A 43 -10.35 -6.66 -14.64
C LEU A 43 -9.93 -5.27 -14.14
N GLN A 44 -10.86 -4.31 -14.13
CA GLN A 44 -10.60 -2.96 -13.67
C GLN A 44 -10.26 -2.92 -12.16
N ASN A 45 -11.00 -3.65 -11.33
CA ASN A 45 -10.75 -3.73 -9.90
C ASN A 45 -9.44 -4.46 -9.59
N LEU A 46 -9.11 -5.52 -10.32
CA LEU A 46 -7.82 -6.21 -10.20
C LEU A 46 -6.64 -5.30 -10.54
N VAL A 47 -6.78 -4.46 -11.57
CA VAL A 47 -5.75 -3.47 -11.93
C VAL A 47 -5.60 -2.43 -10.82
N ALA A 48 -6.71 -1.90 -10.28
CA ALA A 48 -6.67 -0.95 -9.18
C ALA A 48 -6.03 -1.55 -7.91
N LEU A 49 -6.46 -2.76 -7.52
CA LEU A 49 -5.91 -3.51 -6.38
C LEU A 49 -4.41 -3.79 -6.55
N SER A 50 -3.97 -4.20 -7.74
CA SER A 50 -2.54 -4.47 -7.96
C SER A 50 -1.70 -3.19 -7.88
N ILE A 51 -2.19 -2.05 -8.37
CA ILE A 51 -1.52 -0.76 -8.22
C ILE A 51 -1.45 -0.36 -6.75
N TYR A 52 -2.55 -0.48 -5.99
CA TYR A 52 -2.57 -0.16 -4.55
C TYR A 52 -1.62 -1.06 -3.75
N TYR A 53 -1.63 -2.35 -4.06
CA TYR A 53 -0.79 -3.33 -3.40
C TYR A 53 0.69 -3.07 -3.65
N VAL A 54 1.08 -2.92 -4.92
CA VAL A 54 2.46 -2.67 -5.32
C VAL A 54 2.93 -1.31 -4.81
N GLY A 55 2.11 -0.27 -4.92
CA GLY A 55 2.43 1.07 -4.43
C GLY A 55 2.66 1.09 -2.92
N SER A 56 1.79 0.43 -2.15
CA SER A 56 1.93 0.32 -0.70
C SER A 56 3.18 -0.47 -0.31
N PHE A 57 3.43 -1.60 -0.96
CA PHE A 57 4.61 -2.43 -0.70
C PHE A 57 5.91 -1.68 -1.00
N ILE A 58 6.01 -1.06 -2.18
CA ILE A 58 7.19 -0.28 -2.58
C ILE A 58 7.39 0.91 -1.63
N GLY A 59 6.32 1.64 -1.27
CA GLY A 59 6.39 2.75 -0.32
C GLY A 59 6.93 2.30 1.05
N GLN A 60 6.41 1.19 1.59
CA GLN A 60 6.88 0.61 2.86
C GLN A 60 8.36 0.20 2.78
N MET A 61 8.77 -0.44 1.68
CA MET A 61 10.15 -0.86 1.44
C MET A 61 11.12 0.32 1.33
N ILE A 62 10.76 1.36 0.57
CA ILE A 62 11.58 2.57 0.43
C ILE A 62 11.77 3.23 1.80
N LEU A 63 10.67 3.48 2.51
CA LEU A 63 10.74 4.12 3.83
C LEU A 63 11.54 3.27 4.82
N PHE A 64 11.34 1.95 4.79
CA PHE A 64 12.09 1.05 5.65
C PHE A 64 13.58 1.13 5.35
N TYR A 65 13.96 1.12 4.07
CA TYR A 65 15.35 1.25 3.65
C TYR A 65 15.95 2.61 4.04
N THR A 66 15.20 3.70 3.91
CA THR A 66 15.66 5.05 4.28
C THR A 66 15.88 5.18 5.79
N PHE A 67 14.97 4.66 6.61
CA PHE A 67 15.00 4.84 8.06
C PHE A 67 15.78 3.76 8.82
N THR A 68 16.05 2.59 8.21
CA THR A 68 16.82 1.51 8.84
C THR A 68 18.26 1.93 9.18
N GLN A 69 18.80 2.94 8.49
CA GLN A 69 20.12 3.48 8.79
C GLN A 69 20.15 4.40 10.03
N ARG A 70 18.99 4.95 10.42
CA ARG A 70 18.90 5.97 11.47
C ARG A 70 18.30 5.45 12.75
N TRP A 71 17.37 4.50 12.68
CA TRP A 71 16.58 4.05 13.82
C TRP A 71 16.64 2.53 14.05
N SER A 72 16.23 2.12 15.25
CA SER A 72 16.07 0.70 15.59
C SER A 72 15.05 0.02 14.68
N PHE A 73 15.31 -1.24 14.31
CA PHE A 73 14.48 -2.05 13.43
C PHE A 73 12.96 -1.96 13.71
N LEU A 74 12.53 -2.10 14.97
CA LEU A 74 11.11 -2.07 15.34
C LEU A 74 10.46 -0.70 15.08
N LYS A 75 11.15 0.40 15.41
CA LYS A 75 10.68 1.76 15.13
C LYS A 75 10.54 1.98 13.64
N THR A 76 11.57 1.61 12.87
CA THR A 76 11.57 1.69 11.41
C THR A 76 10.41 0.89 10.81
N LEU A 77 10.21 -0.35 11.27
CA LEU A 77 9.12 -1.22 10.82
C LEU A 77 7.75 -0.56 11.07
N SER A 78 7.50 -0.10 12.30
CA SER A 78 6.22 0.52 12.67
C SER A 78 5.92 1.79 11.87
N LEU A 79 6.95 2.60 11.61
CA LEU A 79 6.81 3.85 10.90
C LEU A 79 6.62 3.62 9.40
N SER A 80 7.33 2.65 8.81
CA SER A 80 7.12 2.22 7.43
C SER A 80 5.71 1.68 7.22
N ILE A 81 5.20 0.84 8.12
CA ILE A 81 3.81 0.35 8.05
C ILE A 81 2.85 1.54 8.09
N SER A 82 2.96 2.40 9.11
CA SER A 82 2.06 3.55 9.29
C SER A 82 2.08 4.49 8.08
N ALA A 83 3.26 4.81 7.57
CA ALA A 83 3.41 5.68 6.42
C ALA A 83 2.95 5.01 5.11
N GLY A 84 3.12 3.70 4.97
CA GLY A 84 2.54 2.93 3.87
C GLY A 84 1.01 2.96 3.87
N LEU A 85 0.39 2.88 5.06
CA LEU A 85 -1.06 3.03 5.20
C LEU A 85 -1.53 4.42 4.74
N PHE A 86 -0.86 5.47 5.21
CA PHE A 86 -1.16 6.85 4.81
C PHE A 86 -0.97 7.06 3.31
N LEU A 87 0.15 6.61 2.74
CA LEU A 87 0.40 6.69 1.30
C LEU A 87 -0.68 5.99 0.49
N GLY A 88 -1.07 4.77 0.89
CA GLY A 88 -2.14 4.03 0.24
C GLY A 88 -3.44 4.84 0.20
N VAL A 89 -3.86 5.41 1.33
CA VAL A 89 -5.08 6.24 1.43
C VAL A 89 -4.98 7.49 0.56
N PHE A 90 -3.90 8.26 0.65
CA PHE A 90 -3.75 9.49 -0.12
C PHE A 90 -3.71 9.24 -1.63
N VAL A 91 -3.05 8.16 -2.06
CA VAL A 91 -3.01 7.76 -3.48
C VAL A 91 -4.40 7.35 -3.95
N SER A 92 -5.15 6.56 -3.17
CA SER A 92 -6.53 6.20 -3.49
C SER A 92 -7.42 7.42 -3.63
N ILE A 93 -7.38 8.34 -2.67
CA ILE A 93 -8.14 9.59 -2.72
C ILE A 93 -7.75 10.39 -3.98
N GLY A 94 -6.46 10.53 -4.27
CA GLY A 94 -5.97 11.25 -5.44
C GLY A 94 -6.46 10.64 -6.76
N ILE A 95 -6.42 9.32 -6.91
CA ILE A 95 -6.91 8.62 -8.10
C ILE A 95 -8.42 8.83 -8.27
N ILE A 96 -9.21 8.64 -7.22
CA ILE A 96 -10.66 8.84 -7.24
C ILE A 96 -10.99 10.27 -7.66
N TRP A 97 -10.30 11.26 -7.08
CA TRP A 97 -10.47 12.67 -7.44
C TRP A 97 -10.10 12.97 -8.89
N THR A 98 -9.02 12.38 -9.39
CA THR A 98 -8.56 12.58 -10.77
C THR A 98 -9.56 12.02 -11.78
N ILE A 99 -10.07 10.81 -11.51
CA ILE A 99 -11.14 10.20 -12.31
C ILE A 99 -12.40 11.07 -12.26
N ARG A 100 -12.81 11.52 -11.07
CA ARG A 100 -14.01 12.36 -10.93
C ARG A 100 -13.91 13.68 -11.70
N LEU A 101 -12.74 14.33 -11.66
CA LEU A 101 -12.48 15.57 -12.39
C LEU A 101 -12.46 15.36 -13.91
N SER A 102 -11.90 14.24 -14.40
CA SER A 102 -11.89 13.97 -15.84
C SER A 102 -13.29 13.76 -16.42
N TRP A 103 -14.22 13.16 -15.66
CA TRP A 103 -15.63 13.04 -16.04
C TRP A 103 -16.35 14.39 -16.12
N GLN A 104 -16.02 15.35 -15.24
CA GLN A 104 -16.64 16.68 -15.25
C GLN A 104 -16.20 17.56 -16.43
N MET A 105 -15.01 17.33 -17.00
CA MET A 105 -14.52 18.10 -18.14
C MET A 105 -15.05 17.60 -19.50
N ILE A 106 -15.70 16.43 -19.54
CA ILE A 106 -16.26 15.83 -20.76
C ILE A 106 -17.74 16.21 -20.94
N GLN A 107 -18.41 16.72 -19.88
CA GLN A 107 -19.79 17.23 -19.92
C GLN A 107 -19.82 18.73 -20.18
#